data_AF-A0A3C1HF44-F1
#
_entry.id   AF-A0A3C1HF44-F1
#
_cell.length_a   1.000
_cell.length_b   1.000
_cell.length_c   1.000
_cell.angle_alpha   90.00
_cell.angle_beta   90.00
_cell.angle_gamma   90.00
#
_symmetry.space_group_name_H-M   'P 1'
#
loop_
_entity.id
_entity.type
_entity.pdbx_description
1 polymer ?
#
loop_
_entity_poly.entity_id
_entity_poly.type
_entity_poly.pdbx_seq_one_letter_code
_entity_poly.pdbx_strand_id
1 'polypeptide(L)'
;GVRGFLKFIILGGLLFLGLWWVGGRRGASRGAGGNPAGIVVSVPDAAEGVKAADTLELPDLSGVVGEADNPKLTFAPPAWALPFHPLALKVTSSDPQVIRHADITAAPVGTNLVSLTLVPSGVGYARIKLTLLDLADGLHVFRYTFHYAASTMGRPGGRWHTGASDASAAVAISTGLMLVGDDEDQVLRLYRRGESGPPLQGFDITPFLGLTDLHHNGRPKEVDIEAVTQVGRRLFWLGSQSHDREGLPAANRSRVFATDLEGSGDQVHPRFVGRYDFLLQDLIAWDAGNGHGMGSNYFGLSASTTPGLSSKDPGGQGYVIEGLCRIPGSSEGAWLGFRAPLVPPSRRWSALVVPVTNFFSLAVSGSGAGATRFGVPMLLDLGGRGIRDMVAGDRGVLILAGPPGHDAPNLPHDSSLFTWDGNLSHPPQRREASLGGLRPEAIVEIPPEPWGPETVVELLSDNGTTEFYGDGVPAKSLHNPAFKKFRSDPVKLGGVLENVTP
;
A
#
# COMPACT_ATOMS: atom_id res chain seq x y z
N GLY A 1 -47.27 29.76 64.72
CA GLY A 1 -47.41 28.31 64.96
C GLY A 1 -48.68 27.82 64.29
N VAL A 2 -48.55 26.83 63.41
CA VAL A 2 -49.41 25.65 63.27
C VAL A 2 -48.49 24.58 62.68
N ARG A 3 -48.31 23.46 63.39
CA ARG A 3 -47.61 22.27 62.91
C ARG A 3 -48.58 21.44 62.07
N GLY A 4 -48.10 20.86 60.97
CA GLY A 4 -48.83 19.86 60.19
C GLY A 4 -47.86 18.98 59.40
N PHE A 5 -47.58 17.80 59.95
CA PHE A 5 -46.85 16.70 59.32
C PHE A 5 -47.66 16.16 58.12
N LEU A 6 -47.03 15.88 56.97
CA LEU A 6 -47.52 14.85 56.06
C LEU A 6 -46.38 14.13 55.33
N LYS A 7 -46.58 12.81 55.22
CA LYS A 7 -45.61 11.75 54.96
C LYS A 7 -45.03 11.77 53.54
N PHE A 8 -43.76 11.38 53.44
CA PHE A 8 -43.13 10.89 52.21
C PHE A 8 -43.86 9.63 51.71
N ILE A 9 -44.31 9.66 50.46
CA ILE A 9 -44.58 8.48 49.65
C ILE A 9 -43.62 8.56 48.47
N ILE A 10 -42.72 7.59 48.40
CA ILE A 10 -41.84 7.32 47.26
C ILE A 10 -42.69 6.67 46.18
N LEU A 11 -42.94 7.38 45.08
CA LEU A 11 -43.40 6.79 43.83
C LEU A 11 -42.91 7.65 42.65
N GLY A 12 -42.06 7.06 41.81
CA GLY A 12 -41.83 7.45 40.41
C GLY A 12 -41.04 8.73 40.18
N GLY A 13 -39.71 8.64 40.15
CA GLY A 13 -38.85 9.70 39.63
C GLY A 13 -39.04 9.88 38.12
N LEU A 14 -39.73 10.94 37.71
CA LEU A 14 -39.64 11.50 36.36
C LEU A 14 -38.44 12.45 36.32
N LEU A 15 -37.41 12.09 35.56
CA LEU A 15 -36.32 13.00 35.21
C LEU A 15 -36.84 14.05 34.22
N PHE A 16 -36.76 15.32 34.60
CA PHE A 16 -36.93 16.44 33.68
C PHE A 16 -35.65 16.60 32.83
N LEU A 17 -35.73 16.29 31.52
CA LEU A 17 -34.77 16.81 30.55
C LEU A 17 -35.12 18.27 30.25
N GLY A 18 -34.26 19.19 30.67
CA GLY A 18 -34.36 20.60 30.29
C GLY A 18 -33.91 20.81 28.83
N LEU A 19 -34.84 20.84 27.88
CA LEU A 19 -34.60 21.43 26.57
C LEU A 19 -34.57 22.96 26.73
N TRP A 20 -33.42 23.58 26.49
CA TRP A 20 -33.36 25.03 26.27
C TRP A 20 -33.75 25.34 24.83
N TRP A 21 -34.94 25.92 24.65
CA TRP A 21 -35.40 26.47 23.38
C TRP A 21 -35.02 27.96 23.33
N VAL A 22 -34.03 28.33 22.53
CA VAL A 22 -33.78 29.74 22.20
C VAL A 22 -34.75 30.12 21.08
N GLY A 23 -35.90 30.66 21.47
CA GLY A 23 -36.92 31.15 20.55
C GLY A 23 -36.51 32.45 19.85
N GLY A 24 -35.96 32.34 18.64
CA GLY A 24 -35.87 33.45 17.68
C GLY A 24 -37.17 33.55 16.87
N ARG A 25 -37.79 34.74 16.84
CA ARG A 25 -39.04 35.02 16.11
C ARG A 25 -38.90 34.74 14.61
N ARG A 26 -39.98 34.19 14.04
CA ARG A 26 -40.17 33.86 12.61
C ARG A 26 -40.01 35.07 11.68
N GLY A 27 -39.26 34.89 10.59
CA GLY A 27 -39.40 35.59 9.32
C GLY A 27 -39.28 34.55 8.19
N ALA A 28 -40.27 34.49 7.30
CA ALA A 28 -40.39 33.48 6.25
C ALA A 28 -39.47 33.75 5.05
N SER A 29 -38.75 32.74 4.56
CA SER A 29 -38.50 32.50 3.12
C SER A 29 -37.89 31.12 2.90
N ARG A 30 -38.17 30.54 1.72
CA ARG A 30 -37.86 29.16 1.27
C ARG A 30 -36.45 29.05 0.65
N GLY A 31 -35.77 27.91 0.83
CA GLY A 31 -34.95 27.27 -0.22
C GLY A 31 -33.46 27.00 0.06
N ALA A 32 -33.16 25.71 0.32
CA ALA A 32 -31.95 24.91 0.01
C ALA A 32 -30.52 25.42 0.34
N GLY A 33 -29.62 24.68 0.98
CA GLY A 33 -29.66 23.36 1.62
C GLY A 33 -28.50 23.30 2.63
N GLY A 34 -28.83 23.03 3.89
CA GLY A 34 -27.87 22.96 4.99
C GLY A 34 -27.59 21.51 5.36
N ASN A 35 -26.31 21.19 5.58
CA ASN A 35 -25.87 19.93 6.19
C ASN A 35 -26.71 19.61 7.45
N PRO A 36 -27.07 18.34 7.70
CA PRO A 36 -27.72 17.98 8.95
C PRO A 36 -26.78 18.32 10.10
N ALA A 37 -27.23 19.23 10.97
CA ALA A 37 -26.50 19.66 12.14
C ALA A 37 -26.25 18.45 13.06
N GLY A 38 -24.97 18.23 13.41
CA GLY A 38 -24.58 17.23 14.39
C GLY A 38 -25.30 17.48 15.72
N ILE A 39 -25.86 16.42 16.30
CA ILE A 39 -26.49 16.45 17.62
C ILE A 39 -25.36 16.62 18.65
N VAL A 40 -25.23 17.83 19.21
CA VAL A 40 -24.36 18.09 20.36
C VAL A 40 -25.23 18.13 21.61
N VAL A 41 -25.27 17.02 22.35
CA VAL A 41 -25.92 16.94 23.67
C VAL A 41 -24.84 16.77 24.73
N SER A 42 -24.85 17.63 25.74
CA SER A 42 -23.95 17.56 26.88
C SER A 42 -24.23 16.32 27.72
N VAL A 43 -23.26 15.41 27.76
CA VAL A 43 -23.27 14.19 28.58
C VAL A 43 -22.86 14.53 30.02
N PRO A 44 -23.65 14.21 31.04
CA PRO A 44 -23.21 14.28 32.44
C PRO A 44 -22.20 13.17 32.74
N ASP A 45 -21.13 13.49 33.47
CA ASP A 45 -20.06 12.52 33.80
C ASP A 45 -20.51 11.43 34.81
N ALA A 46 -21.64 11.63 35.50
CA ALA A 46 -22.27 10.62 36.35
C ALA A 46 -23.77 10.96 36.52
N ALA A 47 -24.66 10.17 35.90
CA ALA A 47 -26.07 10.14 36.26
C ALA A 47 -26.34 8.90 37.13
N GLU A 48 -27.14 9.04 38.19
CA GLU A 48 -27.63 7.90 38.97
C GLU A 48 -28.41 6.94 38.05
N GLY A 49 -28.05 5.66 38.05
CA GLY A 49 -28.67 4.63 37.20
C GLY A 49 -27.85 4.19 35.98
N VAL A 50 -26.65 4.75 35.75
CA VAL A 50 -25.73 4.33 34.68
C VAL A 50 -25.10 2.97 35.03
N LYS A 51 -25.33 1.95 34.20
CA LYS A 51 -24.59 0.68 34.27
C LYS A 51 -23.12 0.93 33.84
N ALA A 52 -22.18 0.17 34.43
CA ALA A 52 -20.74 0.42 34.34
C ALA A 52 -20.26 0.70 32.89
N ALA A 53 -19.34 1.67 32.76
CA ALA A 53 -18.81 2.06 31.46
C ALA A 53 -17.69 1.12 31.02
N ASP A 54 -17.92 0.40 29.94
CA ASP A 54 -16.85 -0.29 29.22
C ASP A 54 -15.96 0.78 28.55
N THR A 55 -14.65 0.69 28.79
CA THR A 55 -13.65 1.40 28.00
C THR A 55 -13.14 0.45 26.94
N LEU A 56 -13.41 0.77 25.67
CA LEU A 56 -13.12 -0.08 24.53
C LEU A 56 -12.06 0.63 23.65
N GLU A 57 -11.00 -0.09 23.30
CA GLU A 57 -10.04 0.41 22.31
C GLU A 57 -10.61 0.17 20.91
N LEU A 58 -10.61 1.21 20.07
CA LEU A 58 -10.91 1.08 18.65
C LEU A 58 -9.60 0.94 17.87
N PRO A 59 -9.64 0.42 16.63
CA PRO A 59 -8.49 0.43 15.74
C PRO A 59 -7.91 1.83 15.58
N ASP A 60 -6.58 1.93 15.67
CA ASP A 60 -5.86 3.16 15.35
C ASP A 60 -6.08 3.52 13.88
N LEU A 61 -6.02 4.81 13.57
CA LEU A 61 -6.33 5.34 12.25
C LEU A 61 -5.33 6.43 11.88
N SER A 62 -4.95 6.52 10.61
CA SER A 62 -4.25 7.69 10.09
C SER A 62 -5.04 8.37 9.00
N GLY A 63 -4.90 9.68 8.93
CA GLY A 63 -5.45 10.53 7.88
C GLY A 63 -4.40 11.43 7.24
N VAL A 64 -4.86 12.27 6.33
CA VAL A 64 -4.07 13.17 5.50
C VAL A 64 -4.73 14.53 5.49
N VAL A 65 -3.98 15.57 5.86
CA VAL A 65 -4.46 16.94 5.86
C VAL A 65 -4.86 17.36 4.45
N GLY A 66 -6.12 17.80 4.30
CA GLY A 66 -6.68 18.26 3.03
C GLY A 66 -7.26 17.16 2.13
N GLU A 67 -7.22 15.89 2.54
CA GLU A 67 -7.84 14.80 1.79
C GLU A 67 -9.35 14.73 2.08
N ALA A 68 -10.16 14.82 1.02
CA ALA A 68 -11.62 14.78 1.15
C ALA A 68 -12.12 13.39 1.58
N ASP A 69 -11.44 12.34 1.12
CA ASP A 69 -11.84 10.94 1.29
C ASP A 69 -10.99 10.23 2.36
N ASN A 70 -10.62 10.96 3.42
CA ASN A 70 -9.95 10.38 4.58
C ASN A 70 -10.70 9.12 5.08
N PRO A 71 -9.96 8.08 5.52
CA PRO A 71 -10.59 6.82 5.92
C PRO A 71 -11.55 7.02 7.09
N LYS A 72 -12.69 6.34 7.02
CA LYS A 72 -13.71 6.34 8.08
C LYS A 72 -13.49 5.18 9.03
N LEU A 73 -13.75 5.38 10.31
CA LEU A 73 -13.73 4.30 11.30
C LEU A 73 -15.16 3.86 11.60
N THR A 74 -15.51 2.64 11.22
CA THR A 74 -16.84 2.08 11.50
C THR A 74 -16.72 0.97 12.54
N PHE A 75 -17.51 1.03 13.60
CA PHE A 75 -17.49 0.07 14.69
C PHE A 75 -18.89 -0.25 15.21
N ALA A 76 -19.04 -1.43 15.79
CA ALA A 76 -20.25 -1.85 16.49
C ALA A 76 -20.07 -1.64 18.00
N PRO A 77 -21.07 -1.08 18.71
CA PRO A 77 -21.16 -1.21 20.16
C PRO A 77 -21.21 -2.68 20.60
N PRO A 78 -20.99 -2.99 21.89
CA PRO A 78 -21.11 -4.35 22.42
C PRO A 78 -22.42 -5.04 22.02
N ALA A 79 -22.37 -6.33 21.69
CA ALA A 79 -23.52 -7.07 21.15
C ALA A 79 -24.75 -7.06 22.05
N TRP A 80 -24.57 -7.01 23.37
CA TRP A 80 -25.65 -6.93 24.35
C TRP A 80 -26.40 -5.58 24.32
N ALA A 81 -25.80 -4.54 23.73
CA ALA A 81 -26.36 -3.19 23.59
C ALA A 81 -27.04 -2.96 22.22
N LEU A 82 -27.33 -4.03 21.47
CA LEU A 82 -28.01 -3.94 20.18
C LEU A 82 -29.52 -4.27 20.33
N PRO A 83 -30.42 -3.59 19.58
CA PRO A 83 -30.15 -2.52 18.62
C PRO A 83 -29.77 -1.21 19.31
N PHE A 84 -28.88 -0.44 18.68
CA PHE A 84 -28.28 0.75 19.24
C PHE A 84 -29.13 2.00 18.94
N HIS A 85 -29.39 2.82 19.97
CA HIS A 85 -30.21 4.03 19.90
C HIS A 85 -29.41 5.27 20.37
N PRO A 86 -28.50 5.81 19.53
CA PRO A 86 -27.62 6.90 19.94
C PRO A 86 -28.42 8.14 20.32
N LEU A 87 -28.15 8.66 21.51
CA LEU A 87 -28.72 9.92 21.99
C LEU A 87 -27.75 11.08 21.89
N ALA A 88 -26.49 10.82 22.18
CA ALA A 88 -25.45 11.81 22.26
C ALA A 88 -24.10 11.16 21.96
N LEU A 89 -23.27 11.91 21.26
CA LEU A 89 -21.87 11.63 21.09
C LEU A 89 -21.09 12.83 21.62
N LYS A 90 -20.12 12.57 22.49
CA LYS A 90 -19.08 13.52 22.88
C LYS A 90 -17.74 13.02 22.36
N VAL A 91 -17.02 13.87 21.65
CA VAL A 91 -15.68 13.57 21.13
C VAL A 91 -14.68 14.54 21.70
N THR A 92 -13.50 14.04 22.06
CA THR A 92 -12.36 14.87 22.43
C THR A 92 -11.09 14.36 21.75
N SER A 93 -10.22 15.30 21.38
CA SER A 93 -8.86 15.07 20.89
C SER A 93 -7.88 15.60 21.93
N SER A 94 -6.78 14.88 22.17
CA SER A 94 -5.67 15.33 23.01
C SER A 94 -4.88 16.48 22.38
N ASP A 95 -4.95 16.64 21.05
CA ASP A 95 -4.27 17.70 20.32
C ASP A 95 -5.21 18.32 19.27
N PRO A 96 -5.85 19.46 19.61
CA PRO A 96 -6.70 20.19 18.67
C PRO A 96 -5.97 20.85 17.49
N GLN A 97 -4.63 20.93 17.50
CA GLN A 97 -3.87 21.43 16.35
C GLN A 97 -3.83 20.37 15.24
N VAL A 98 -3.72 19.09 15.61
CA VAL A 98 -3.80 17.96 14.69
C VAL A 98 -5.24 17.75 14.20
N ILE A 99 -6.19 17.65 15.13
CA ILE A 99 -7.61 17.47 14.81
C ILE A 99 -8.51 18.08 15.88
N ARG A 100 -9.34 19.06 15.48
CA ARG A 100 -10.27 19.72 16.39
C ARG A 100 -11.46 18.83 16.68
N HIS A 101 -12.08 19.02 17.85
CA HIS A 101 -13.26 18.24 18.25
C HIS A 101 -14.43 18.39 17.27
N ALA A 102 -14.59 19.59 16.68
CA ALA A 102 -15.63 19.87 15.69
C ALA A 102 -15.41 19.18 14.32
N ASP A 103 -14.19 18.71 14.05
CA ASP A 103 -13.84 18.03 12.80
C ASP A 103 -13.94 16.50 12.91
N ILE A 104 -14.47 16.01 14.04
CA ILE A 104 -14.78 14.60 14.25
C ILE A 104 -16.28 14.47 14.39
N THR A 105 -16.90 13.85 13.40
CA THR A 105 -18.35 13.62 13.37
C THR A 105 -18.63 12.14 13.40
N ALA A 106 -19.58 11.69 14.22
CA ALA A 106 -20.14 10.34 14.08
C ALA A 106 -21.53 10.38 13.48
N ALA A 107 -21.83 9.37 12.68
CA ALA A 107 -23.16 9.10 12.17
C ALA A 107 -23.53 7.63 12.41
N PRO A 108 -24.78 7.31 12.78
CA PRO A 108 -25.24 5.94 12.81
C PRO A 108 -25.25 5.36 11.39
N VAL A 109 -24.87 4.09 11.27
CA VAL A 109 -24.97 3.31 10.02
C VAL A 109 -25.90 2.12 10.30
N GLY A 110 -27.12 2.22 9.78
CA GLY A 110 -28.19 1.30 10.17
C GLY A 110 -28.51 1.40 11.66
N THR A 111 -28.86 0.28 12.29
CA THR A 111 -29.23 0.22 13.72
C THR A 111 -28.10 -0.27 14.62
N ASN A 112 -26.96 -0.70 14.06
CA ASN A 112 -25.97 -1.48 14.80
C ASN A 112 -24.53 -0.95 14.69
N LEU A 113 -24.30 0.08 13.88
CA LEU A 113 -22.96 0.61 13.63
C LEU A 113 -22.90 2.12 13.83
N VAL A 114 -21.72 2.59 14.21
CA VAL A 114 -21.36 4.00 14.25
C VAL A 114 -20.17 4.20 13.31
N SER A 115 -20.27 5.19 12.43
CA SER A 115 -19.17 5.59 11.54
C SER A 115 -18.63 6.95 11.94
N LEU A 116 -17.32 7.04 12.13
CA LEU A 116 -16.60 8.27 12.40
C LEU A 116 -15.98 8.80 11.10
N THR A 117 -16.21 10.08 10.84
CA THR A 117 -15.46 10.86 9.85
C THR A 117 -14.53 11.81 10.58
N LEU A 118 -13.26 11.81 10.21
CA LEU A 118 -12.20 12.60 10.81
C LEU A 118 -11.57 13.49 9.73
N VAL A 119 -11.57 14.80 9.95
CA VAL A 119 -10.96 15.77 9.03
C VAL A 119 -9.79 16.46 9.74
N PRO A 120 -8.55 16.01 9.52
CA PRO A 120 -7.40 16.59 10.21
C PRO A 120 -7.10 18.01 9.72
N SER A 121 -6.69 18.88 10.64
CA SER A 121 -6.32 20.27 10.39
C SER A 121 -4.81 20.53 10.42
N GLY A 122 -4.04 19.61 11.01
CA GLY A 122 -2.59 19.74 11.17
C GLY A 122 -1.90 18.38 11.16
N VAL A 123 -0.59 18.41 10.92
CA VAL A 123 0.28 17.22 10.89
C VAL A 123 0.68 16.86 12.33
N GLY A 124 0.66 15.57 12.66
CA GLY A 124 1.12 15.07 13.95
C GLY A 124 0.25 13.93 14.50
N TYR A 125 0.25 13.78 15.82
CA TYR A 125 -0.43 12.70 16.53
C TYR A 125 -1.45 13.24 17.52
N ALA A 126 -2.57 12.52 17.68
CA ALA A 126 -3.56 12.78 18.70
C ALA A 126 -4.10 11.48 19.29
N ARG A 127 -4.59 11.53 20.52
CA ARG A 127 -5.44 10.48 21.09
C ARG A 127 -6.88 10.95 21.09
N ILE A 128 -7.75 10.16 20.47
CA ILE A 128 -9.18 10.46 20.39
C ILE A 128 -9.91 9.69 21.49
N LYS A 129 -10.80 10.36 22.21
CA LYS A 129 -11.73 9.75 23.16
C LYS A 129 -13.16 10.05 22.76
N LEU A 130 -13.97 9.01 22.64
CA LEU A 130 -15.39 9.08 22.33
C LEU A 130 -16.18 8.67 23.58
N THR A 131 -17.26 9.38 23.86
CA THR A 131 -18.27 8.97 24.83
C THR A 131 -19.60 8.93 24.11
N LEU A 132 -20.21 7.75 24.11
CA LEU A 132 -21.43 7.45 23.37
C LEU A 132 -22.54 7.12 24.36
N LEU A 133 -23.68 7.81 24.25
CA LEU A 133 -24.85 7.56 25.09
C LEU A 133 -25.90 6.82 24.31
N ASP A 134 -26.41 5.78 24.94
CA ASP A 134 -27.46 4.92 24.41
C ASP A 134 -28.63 4.83 25.39
N LEU A 135 -29.85 4.73 24.86
CA LEU A 135 -31.08 4.63 25.65
C LEU A 135 -31.81 3.28 25.51
N ALA A 136 -31.15 2.24 24.98
CA ALA A 136 -31.73 0.92 24.67
C ALA A 136 -32.67 0.33 25.76
N ASP A 137 -32.18 -0.52 26.66
CA ASP A 137 -32.94 -1.04 27.83
C ASP A 137 -32.69 -0.21 29.11
N GLY A 138 -32.03 0.94 28.95
CA GLY A 138 -31.57 1.84 30.01
C GLY A 138 -30.55 2.84 29.46
N LEU A 139 -30.12 3.79 30.29
CA LEU A 139 -29.07 4.73 29.93
C LEU A 139 -27.69 4.06 30.05
N HIS A 140 -27.02 3.84 28.93
CA HIS A 140 -25.66 3.30 28.87
C HIS A 140 -24.67 4.36 28.40
N VAL A 141 -23.46 4.30 28.94
CA VAL A 141 -22.35 5.18 28.56
C VAL A 141 -21.18 4.32 28.12
N PHE A 142 -20.87 4.35 26.83
CA PHE A 142 -19.70 3.67 26.28
C PHE A 142 -18.57 4.67 26.10
N ARG A 143 -17.35 4.26 26.45
CA ARG A 143 -16.15 5.07 26.23
C ARG A 143 -15.23 4.34 25.27
N TYR A 144 -14.83 5.04 24.21
CA TYR A 144 -13.89 4.51 23.23
C TYR A 144 -12.65 5.37 23.17
N THR A 145 -11.53 4.77 22.81
CA THR A 145 -10.28 5.50 22.61
C THR A 145 -9.46 4.84 21.49
N PHE A 146 -8.70 5.64 20.77
CA PHE A 146 -7.76 5.17 19.74
C PHE A 146 -6.71 6.26 19.48
N HIS A 147 -5.57 5.86 18.91
CA HIS A 147 -4.55 6.76 18.44
C HIS A 147 -4.86 7.18 17.01
N TYR A 148 -4.59 8.46 16.73
CA TYR A 148 -4.78 9.06 15.44
C TYR A 148 -3.49 9.74 15.00
N ALA A 149 -3.14 9.60 13.73
CA ALA A 149 -2.03 10.32 13.10
C ALA A 149 -2.53 11.05 11.85
N ALA A 150 -2.02 12.25 11.59
CA ALA A 150 -2.35 13.02 10.41
C ALA A 150 -1.07 13.43 9.68
N SER A 151 -0.95 13.08 8.40
CA SER A 151 0.21 13.45 7.59
C SER A 151 -0.07 14.66 6.70
N THR A 152 0.98 15.21 6.10
CA THR A 152 0.84 16.08 4.93
C THR A 152 0.24 15.34 3.73
N MET A 153 -0.36 16.09 2.80
CA MET A 153 -0.92 15.59 1.52
C MET A 153 0.13 15.09 0.53
N GLY A 154 1.32 15.69 0.53
CA GLY A 154 2.25 15.53 -0.59
C GLY A 154 1.60 15.94 -1.91
N ARG A 155 1.58 15.05 -2.91
CA ARG A 155 0.89 15.27 -4.19
C ARG A 155 -0.64 15.06 -4.05
N PRO A 156 -1.49 15.96 -4.59
CA PRO A 156 -2.95 15.79 -4.56
C PRO A 156 -3.44 14.71 -5.53
N GLY A 157 -4.60 14.11 -5.24
CA GLY A 157 -5.32 13.21 -6.15
C GLY A 157 -5.02 11.71 -5.99
N GLY A 158 -4.16 11.33 -5.04
CA GLY A 158 -3.88 9.94 -4.71
C GLY A 158 -4.87 9.34 -3.69
N ARG A 159 -4.67 8.05 -3.43
CA ARG A 159 -5.28 7.29 -2.33
C ARG A 159 -4.20 6.80 -1.38
N TRP A 160 -4.49 6.77 -0.09
CA TRP A 160 -3.53 6.41 0.95
C TRP A 160 -3.91 5.09 1.60
N HIS A 161 -3.05 4.09 1.43
CA HIS A 161 -3.28 2.72 1.87
C HIS A 161 -2.40 2.43 3.07
N THR A 162 -3.00 2.10 4.23
CA THR A 162 -2.28 1.93 5.49
C THR A 162 -1.88 0.48 5.75
N GLY A 163 -1.08 0.21 6.79
CA GLY A 163 -0.66 -1.15 7.19
C GLY A 163 0.63 -1.65 6.53
N ALA A 164 1.17 -0.87 5.59
CA ALA A 164 2.39 -1.07 4.81
C ALA A 164 2.87 0.30 4.31
N SER A 165 4.14 0.45 3.93
CA SER A 165 4.66 1.73 3.40
C SER A 165 5.54 1.59 2.18
N ASP A 166 6.00 0.39 1.87
CA ASP A 166 7.04 0.12 0.89
C ASP A 166 6.42 -0.79 -0.20
N ALA A 167 5.34 -0.29 -0.81
CA ALA A 167 4.57 -1.06 -1.80
C ALA A 167 5.35 -1.16 -3.11
N SER A 168 5.94 -2.34 -3.34
CA SER A 168 6.84 -2.59 -4.47
C SER A 168 6.28 -3.57 -5.49
N ALA A 169 5.22 -4.33 -5.18
CA ALA A 169 4.53 -5.18 -6.15
C ALA A 169 3.01 -5.03 -6.07
N ALA A 170 2.30 -4.98 -7.20
CA ALA A 170 0.84 -4.91 -7.19
C ALA A 170 0.19 -5.54 -8.41
N VAL A 171 -1.02 -6.07 -8.20
CA VAL A 171 -1.87 -6.56 -9.28
C VAL A 171 -3.35 -6.23 -9.02
N ALA A 172 -4.04 -5.70 -10.02
CA ALA A 172 -5.48 -5.55 -9.98
C ALA A 172 -6.17 -6.92 -9.97
N ILE A 173 -7.00 -7.16 -8.96
CA ILE A 173 -7.84 -8.37 -8.85
C ILE A 173 -9.21 -8.13 -9.50
N SER A 174 -9.68 -6.89 -9.44
CA SER A 174 -10.86 -6.39 -10.14
C SER A 174 -10.74 -4.88 -10.34
N THR A 175 -11.78 -4.24 -10.87
CA THR A 175 -11.85 -2.78 -10.97
C THR A 175 -11.80 -2.09 -9.60
N GLY A 176 -12.21 -2.76 -8.53
CA GLY A 176 -12.27 -2.19 -7.18
C GLY A 176 -11.22 -2.71 -6.20
N LEU A 177 -10.50 -3.78 -6.54
CA LEU A 177 -9.60 -4.48 -5.62
C LEU A 177 -8.22 -4.69 -6.23
N MET A 178 -7.18 -4.55 -5.41
CA MET A 178 -5.80 -4.88 -5.75
C MET A 178 -5.16 -5.70 -4.64
N LEU A 179 -4.22 -6.56 -5.01
CA LEU A 179 -3.35 -7.27 -4.07
C LEU A 179 -1.95 -6.68 -4.16
N VAL A 180 -1.35 -6.38 -3.01
CA VAL A 180 -0.09 -5.64 -2.91
C VAL A 180 0.93 -6.46 -2.10
N GLY A 181 2.17 -6.51 -2.60
CA GLY A 181 3.36 -6.94 -1.88
C GLY A 181 4.16 -5.72 -1.40
N ASP A 182 4.80 -5.87 -0.25
CA ASP A 182 5.63 -4.86 0.42
C ASP A 182 7.04 -5.44 0.59
N ASP A 183 8.08 -4.61 0.46
CA ASP A 183 9.47 -5.09 0.50
C ASP A 183 9.97 -5.38 1.94
N GLU A 184 9.27 -4.93 2.99
CA GLU A 184 9.68 -5.09 4.39
C GLU A 184 9.09 -6.37 5.05
N ASP A 185 8.09 -7.02 4.45
CA ASP A 185 7.49 -8.24 4.97
C ASP A 185 6.91 -9.22 3.93
N GLN A 186 6.29 -10.30 4.41
CA GLN A 186 5.80 -11.42 3.60
C GLN A 186 4.28 -11.53 3.71
N VAL A 187 3.60 -10.40 3.93
CA VAL A 187 2.14 -10.34 3.98
C VAL A 187 1.61 -9.74 2.68
N LEU A 188 0.92 -10.55 1.89
CA LEU A 188 0.18 -10.04 0.73
C LEU A 188 -1.10 -9.37 1.22
N ARG A 189 -1.36 -8.13 0.79
CA ARG A 189 -2.45 -7.32 1.35
C ARG A 189 -3.49 -6.96 0.29
N LEU A 190 -4.75 -7.28 0.56
CA LEU A 190 -5.88 -6.95 -0.31
C LEU A 190 -6.42 -5.58 0.05
N TYR A 191 -6.39 -4.64 -0.89
CA TYR A 191 -6.89 -3.28 -0.72
C TYR A 191 -8.07 -2.98 -1.65
N ARG A 192 -8.90 -2.02 -1.22
CA ARG A 192 -9.78 -1.30 -2.15
C ARG A 192 -8.95 -0.27 -2.90
N ARG A 193 -9.09 -0.21 -4.22
CA ARG A 193 -8.33 0.72 -5.08
C ARG A 193 -8.83 2.15 -4.99
N GLY A 194 -10.15 2.32 -4.95
CA GLY A 194 -10.81 3.63 -4.99
C GLY A 194 -10.89 4.37 -3.65
N GLU A 195 -10.42 3.76 -2.56
CA GLU A 195 -10.62 4.24 -1.19
C GLU A 195 -9.28 4.26 -0.44
N SER A 196 -9.06 5.31 0.35
CA SER A 196 -7.96 5.34 1.33
C SER A 196 -8.34 4.52 2.55
N GLY A 197 -7.38 3.85 3.18
CA GLY A 197 -7.62 3.08 4.40
C GLY A 197 -6.78 1.81 4.55
N PRO A 198 -7.11 0.97 5.55
CA PRO A 198 -6.40 -0.27 5.82
C PRO A 198 -6.70 -1.35 4.77
N PRO A 199 -5.89 -2.42 4.69
CA PRO A 199 -6.23 -3.56 3.88
C PRO A 199 -7.51 -4.21 4.39
N LEU A 200 -8.30 -4.78 3.46
CA LEU A 200 -9.43 -5.63 3.80
C LEU A 200 -8.96 -6.90 4.50
N GLN A 201 -7.86 -7.47 4.02
CA GLN A 201 -7.26 -8.71 4.52
C GLN A 201 -5.74 -8.71 4.27
N GLY A 202 -5.00 -9.41 5.12
CA GLY A 202 -3.58 -9.70 4.95
C GLY A 202 -3.33 -11.21 4.99
N PHE A 203 -2.46 -11.70 4.12
CA PHE A 203 -2.15 -13.11 3.97
C PHE A 203 -0.66 -13.34 4.21
N ASP A 204 -0.34 -13.84 5.40
CA ASP A 204 1.04 -14.19 5.76
C ASP A 204 1.49 -15.43 4.98
N ILE A 205 2.40 -15.23 4.02
CA ILE A 205 2.96 -16.33 3.22
C ILE A 205 4.29 -16.85 3.78
N THR A 206 4.78 -16.31 4.89
CA THR A 206 6.04 -16.71 5.57
C THR A 206 6.17 -18.23 5.78
N PRO A 207 5.14 -18.95 6.28
CA PRO A 207 5.26 -20.38 6.57
C PRO A 207 5.58 -21.25 5.35
N PHE A 208 5.30 -20.76 4.14
CA PHE A 208 5.45 -21.51 2.89
C PHE A 208 6.79 -21.26 2.19
N LEU A 209 7.52 -20.22 2.60
CA LEU A 209 8.70 -19.74 1.88
C LEU A 209 10.02 -20.34 2.36
N GLY A 210 10.02 -21.10 3.46
CA GLY A 210 11.24 -21.77 3.96
C GLY A 210 12.39 -20.78 4.12
N LEU A 211 12.09 -19.67 4.81
CA LEU A 211 13.03 -18.60 5.06
C LEU A 211 14.04 -19.03 6.11
N THR A 212 15.32 -18.90 5.77
CA THR A 212 16.46 -19.39 6.57
C THR A 212 17.34 -18.28 7.08
N ASP A 213 17.31 -17.10 6.45
CA ASP A 213 17.97 -15.91 6.97
C ASP A 213 17.08 -15.26 8.05
N LEU A 214 17.57 -15.24 9.28
CA LEU A 214 16.82 -14.79 10.46
C LEU A 214 17.53 -13.60 11.12
N HIS A 215 16.75 -12.70 11.69
CA HIS A 215 17.25 -11.75 12.68
C HIS A 215 17.69 -12.48 13.96
N HIS A 216 18.45 -11.79 14.81
CA HIS A 216 18.92 -12.31 16.10
C HIS A 216 17.78 -12.76 17.05
N ASN A 217 16.57 -12.24 16.85
CA ASN A 217 15.38 -12.59 17.61
C ASN A 217 14.59 -13.79 17.00
N GLY A 218 15.12 -14.44 15.97
CA GLY A 218 14.52 -15.60 15.32
C GLY A 218 13.46 -15.27 14.27
N ARG A 219 13.10 -13.98 14.07
CA ARG A 219 12.17 -13.58 13.01
C ARG A 219 12.85 -13.69 11.64
N PRO A 220 12.20 -14.26 10.61
CA PRO A 220 12.72 -14.21 9.26
C PRO A 220 12.99 -12.79 8.77
N LYS A 221 14.11 -12.60 8.07
CA LYS A 221 14.35 -11.40 7.29
C LYS A 221 13.51 -11.42 6.01
N GLU A 222 13.32 -10.26 5.42
CA GLU A 222 12.39 -10.11 4.31
C GLU A 222 12.77 -10.86 3.03
N VAL A 223 11.76 -11.10 2.20
CA VAL A 223 11.90 -11.55 0.81
C VAL A 223 12.15 -10.38 -0.13
N ASP A 224 11.81 -9.14 0.26
CA ASP A 224 11.95 -7.96 -0.60
C ASP A 224 11.07 -8.18 -1.85
N ILE A 225 9.74 -8.24 -1.68
CA ILE A 225 8.81 -8.61 -2.76
C ILE A 225 8.67 -7.44 -3.74
N GLU A 226 9.31 -7.55 -4.90
CA GLU A 226 9.46 -6.44 -5.86
C GLU A 226 8.56 -6.56 -7.08
N ALA A 227 8.07 -7.75 -7.43
CA ALA A 227 7.35 -7.90 -8.69
C ALA A 227 6.29 -8.98 -8.66
N VAL A 228 5.27 -8.81 -9.50
CA VAL A 228 4.21 -9.79 -9.70
C VAL A 228 3.75 -9.83 -11.15
N THR A 229 3.52 -11.03 -11.68
CA THR A 229 2.80 -11.22 -12.95
C THR A 229 1.69 -12.25 -12.77
N GLN A 230 0.70 -12.20 -13.65
CA GLN A 230 -0.48 -13.06 -13.60
C GLN A 230 -0.66 -13.91 -14.86
N VAL A 231 -1.11 -15.15 -14.67
CA VAL A 231 -1.66 -16.02 -15.73
C VAL A 231 -2.96 -16.63 -15.25
N GLY A 232 -4.08 -16.23 -15.86
CA GLY A 232 -5.40 -16.67 -15.42
C GLY A 232 -5.64 -16.25 -13.96
N ARG A 233 -5.80 -17.22 -13.06
CA ARG A 233 -5.97 -16.96 -11.62
C ARG A 233 -4.69 -17.17 -10.79
N ARG A 234 -3.58 -17.53 -11.42
CA ARG A 234 -2.30 -17.72 -10.74
C ARG A 234 -1.47 -16.45 -10.81
N LEU A 235 -0.98 -16.02 -9.67
CA LEU A 235 -0.03 -14.93 -9.51
C LEU A 235 1.35 -15.53 -9.24
N PHE A 236 2.38 -14.90 -9.81
CA PHE A 236 3.78 -15.26 -9.62
C PHE A 236 4.51 -14.06 -9.08
N TRP A 237 5.14 -14.22 -7.92
CA TRP A 237 5.80 -13.19 -7.16
C TRP A 237 7.31 -13.41 -7.20
N LEU A 238 8.05 -12.32 -7.17
CA LEU A 238 9.50 -12.31 -7.24
C LEU A 238 10.05 -11.45 -6.10
N GLY A 239 10.89 -12.06 -5.26
CA GLY A 239 11.80 -11.33 -4.39
C GLY A 239 12.94 -10.71 -5.19
N SER A 240 13.54 -9.64 -4.69
CA SER A 240 14.46 -8.77 -5.43
C SER A 240 15.74 -9.42 -5.97
N GLN A 241 16.03 -10.67 -5.56
CA GLN A 241 17.23 -11.42 -5.93
C GLN A 241 18.54 -10.68 -5.56
N SER A 242 18.48 -9.74 -4.63
CA SER A 242 19.58 -8.81 -4.33
C SER A 242 20.32 -9.16 -3.03
N HIS A 243 21.42 -8.45 -2.80
CA HIS A 243 22.00 -8.31 -1.46
C HIS A 243 21.14 -7.41 -0.58
N ASP A 244 21.37 -7.47 0.74
CA ASP A 244 20.78 -6.49 1.65
C ASP A 244 21.41 -5.10 1.48
N ARG A 245 20.91 -4.13 2.25
CA ARG A 245 21.38 -2.74 2.21
C ARG A 245 22.86 -2.60 2.59
N GLU A 246 23.42 -3.51 3.38
CA GLU A 246 24.84 -3.59 3.74
C GLU A 246 25.69 -4.26 2.65
N GLY A 247 25.08 -4.75 1.57
CA GLY A 247 25.77 -5.47 0.50
C GLY A 247 26.15 -6.91 0.89
N LEU A 248 25.46 -7.50 1.87
CA LEU A 248 25.66 -8.88 2.29
C LEU A 248 24.67 -9.82 1.58
N PRO A 249 25.04 -11.11 1.39
CA PRO A 249 24.12 -12.10 0.85
C PRO A 249 22.83 -12.21 1.67
N ALA A 250 21.68 -12.05 1.01
CA ALA A 250 20.36 -12.13 1.62
C ALA A 250 19.58 -13.30 1.02
N ALA A 251 19.76 -14.50 1.57
CA ALA A 251 19.25 -15.75 0.98
C ALA A 251 17.71 -15.81 0.86
N ASN A 252 16.99 -15.05 1.69
CA ASN A 252 15.53 -14.95 1.62
C ASN A 252 15.04 -14.13 0.42
N ARG A 253 15.87 -13.21 -0.13
CA ARG A 253 15.52 -12.39 -1.30
C ARG A 253 15.50 -13.16 -2.62
N SER A 254 16.06 -14.37 -2.63
CA SER A 254 16.11 -15.25 -3.82
C SER A 254 14.84 -16.08 -4.04
N ARG A 255 13.68 -15.69 -3.46
CA ARG A 255 12.43 -16.44 -3.62
C ARG A 255 11.67 -16.00 -4.87
N VAL A 256 11.28 -16.98 -5.67
CA VAL A 256 10.19 -16.89 -6.65
C VAL A 256 9.06 -17.77 -6.13
N PHE A 257 7.83 -17.29 -6.04
CA PHE A 257 6.73 -18.11 -5.53
C PHE A 257 5.42 -17.83 -6.25
N ALA A 258 4.49 -18.79 -6.19
CA ALA A 258 3.21 -18.68 -6.85
C ALA A 258 2.04 -18.84 -5.87
N THR A 259 0.96 -18.10 -6.15
CA THR A 259 -0.31 -18.18 -5.42
C THR A 259 -1.48 -18.28 -6.40
N ASP A 260 -2.47 -19.11 -6.11
CA ASP A 260 -3.75 -19.12 -6.81
C ASP A 260 -4.74 -18.20 -6.10
N LEU A 261 -5.47 -17.37 -6.85
CA LEU A 261 -6.58 -16.60 -6.31
C LEU A 261 -7.79 -17.51 -6.10
N GLU A 262 -8.31 -17.56 -4.89
CA GLU A 262 -9.54 -18.25 -4.49
C GLU A 262 -10.58 -17.25 -3.98
N GLY A 263 -11.85 -17.62 -4.01
CA GLY A 263 -12.94 -16.71 -3.66
C GLY A 263 -13.19 -15.60 -4.70
N SER A 264 -13.99 -14.61 -4.30
CA SER A 264 -14.42 -13.47 -5.13
C SER A 264 -14.80 -12.26 -4.28
N GLY A 265 -14.83 -11.08 -4.89
CA GLY A 265 -15.11 -9.83 -4.18
C GLY A 265 -14.17 -9.62 -2.99
N ASP A 266 -14.70 -9.09 -1.90
CA ASP A 266 -13.92 -8.81 -0.67
C ASP A 266 -13.43 -10.06 0.06
N GLN A 267 -13.81 -11.26 -0.40
CA GLN A 267 -13.39 -12.57 0.15
C GLN A 267 -12.33 -13.26 -0.73
N VAL A 268 -11.82 -12.56 -1.75
CA VAL A 268 -10.72 -13.09 -2.56
C VAL A 268 -9.46 -13.22 -1.71
N HIS A 269 -8.74 -14.33 -1.87
CA HIS A 269 -7.51 -14.59 -1.13
C HIS A 269 -6.52 -15.42 -1.95
N PRO A 270 -5.21 -15.17 -1.82
CA PRO A 270 -4.16 -15.98 -2.42
C PRO A 270 -3.94 -17.27 -1.60
N ARG A 271 -3.91 -18.43 -2.28
CA ARG A 271 -3.46 -19.71 -1.74
C ARG A 271 -2.09 -20.05 -2.31
N PHE A 272 -1.11 -20.32 -1.46
CA PHE A 272 0.22 -20.74 -1.88
C PHE A 272 0.17 -22.02 -2.75
N VAL A 273 1.02 -22.06 -3.78
CA VAL A 273 1.13 -23.18 -4.71
C VAL A 273 2.51 -23.83 -4.64
N GLY A 274 3.57 -23.02 -4.72
CA GLY A 274 4.93 -23.52 -4.75
C GLY A 274 5.92 -22.36 -4.83
N ARG A 275 7.21 -22.72 -4.85
CA ARG A 275 8.30 -21.76 -4.95
C ARG A 275 9.53 -22.33 -5.66
N TYR A 276 10.46 -21.44 -5.98
CA TYR A 276 11.79 -21.69 -6.52
C TYR A 276 12.80 -20.75 -5.87
N ASP A 277 13.98 -21.28 -5.52
CA ASP A 277 14.92 -20.59 -4.61
C ASP A 277 16.26 -20.22 -5.30
N PHE A 278 16.49 -20.64 -6.56
CA PHE A 278 17.82 -20.64 -7.19
C PHE A 278 17.97 -19.72 -8.41
N LEU A 279 17.02 -18.82 -8.66
CA LEU A 279 17.03 -17.96 -9.86
C LEU A 279 18.30 -17.10 -9.96
N LEU A 280 18.71 -16.46 -8.86
CA LEU A 280 19.97 -15.70 -8.77
C LEU A 280 21.19 -16.54 -9.18
N GLN A 281 21.31 -17.74 -8.61
CA GLN A 281 22.43 -18.65 -8.89
C GLN A 281 22.47 -19.04 -10.37
N ASP A 282 21.30 -19.35 -10.94
CA ASP A 282 21.17 -19.75 -12.33
C ASP A 282 21.52 -18.61 -13.29
N LEU A 283 21.12 -17.37 -12.98
CA LEU A 283 21.47 -16.18 -13.77
C LEU A 283 22.97 -15.90 -13.77
N ILE A 284 23.63 -16.00 -12.61
CA ILE A 284 25.09 -15.83 -12.50
C ILE A 284 25.81 -16.90 -13.32
N ALA A 285 25.42 -18.17 -13.17
CA ALA A 285 26.02 -19.27 -13.92
C ALA A 285 25.81 -19.13 -15.43
N TRP A 286 24.63 -18.67 -15.84
CA TRP A 286 24.30 -18.41 -17.24
C TRP A 286 25.15 -17.31 -17.87
N ASP A 287 25.35 -16.17 -17.19
CA ASP A 287 26.23 -15.10 -17.69
C ASP A 287 27.71 -15.53 -17.68
N ALA A 288 28.18 -16.14 -16.59
CA ALA A 288 29.55 -16.60 -16.46
C ALA A 288 29.90 -17.69 -17.51
N GLY A 289 28.96 -18.58 -17.80
CA GLY A 289 29.12 -19.68 -18.75
C GLY A 289 28.92 -19.31 -20.22
N ASN A 290 28.69 -18.03 -20.55
CA ASN A 290 28.35 -17.58 -21.91
C ASN A 290 27.05 -18.24 -22.45
N GLY A 291 26.06 -18.49 -21.59
CA GLY A 291 24.81 -19.12 -21.98
C GLY A 291 23.94 -18.26 -22.91
N HIS A 292 24.25 -16.96 -23.03
CA HIS A 292 23.61 -16.01 -23.96
C HIS A 292 24.37 -15.83 -25.29
N GLY A 293 25.61 -16.31 -25.41
CA GLY A 293 26.41 -16.23 -26.63
C GLY A 293 27.18 -14.91 -26.86
N MET A 294 27.20 -13.97 -25.91
CA MET A 294 27.90 -12.67 -26.02
C MET A 294 29.30 -12.65 -25.38
N GLY A 295 29.73 -13.75 -24.76
CA GLY A 295 31.00 -13.91 -24.04
C GLY A 295 30.80 -14.26 -22.56
N SER A 296 31.82 -14.83 -21.93
CA SER A 296 31.79 -15.12 -20.49
C SER A 296 31.73 -13.82 -19.68
N ASN A 297 30.82 -13.74 -18.71
CA ASN A 297 30.61 -12.59 -17.83
C ASN A 297 30.34 -11.27 -18.58
N TYR A 298 29.66 -11.34 -19.72
CA TYR A 298 29.38 -10.17 -20.54
C TYR A 298 28.55 -9.12 -19.80
N PHE A 299 27.54 -9.55 -19.02
CA PHE A 299 26.73 -8.65 -18.20
C PHE A 299 27.38 -8.32 -16.85
N GLY A 300 28.36 -9.12 -16.43
CA GLY A 300 29.09 -8.94 -15.19
C GLY A 300 28.27 -9.27 -13.95
N LEU A 301 27.28 -10.17 -14.06
CA LEU A 301 26.34 -10.46 -12.96
C LEU A 301 27.05 -10.97 -11.72
N SER A 302 28.06 -11.84 -11.88
CA SER A 302 28.87 -12.33 -10.75
C SER A 302 29.60 -11.21 -10.01
N ALA A 303 30.09 -10.19 -10.72
CA ALA A 303 30.77 -9.06 -10.10
C ALA A 303 29.77 -8.16 -9.35
N SER A 304 28.58 -7.99 -9.92
CA SER A 304 27.46 -7.24 -9.33
C SER A 304 26.87 -7.85 -8.06
N THR A 305 27.22 -9.10 -7.74
CA THR A 305 26.85 -9.81 -6.51
C THR A 305 28.06 -10.04 -5.59
N THR A 306 29.13 -9.25 -5.72
CA THR A 306 30.29 -9.35 -4.82
C THR A 306 29.89 -8.84 -3.42
N PRO A 307 30.23 -9.54 -2.33
CA PRO A 307 29.97 -9.05 -0.98
C PRO A 307 30.56 -7.65 -0.75
N GLY A 308 29.79 -6.79 -0.07
CA GLY A 308 30.12 -5.37 0.13
C GLY A 308 29.60 -4.45 -0.98
N LEU A 309 29.03 -5.00 -2.06
CA LEU A 309 28.33 -4.21 -3.07
C LEU A 309 26.83 -4.16 -2.75
N SER A 310 26.33 -2.96 -2.44
CA SER A 310 24.91 -2.72 -2.15
C SER A 310 24.07 -2.81 -3.42
N SER A 311 22.83 -3.30 -3.29
CA SER A 311 21.83 -3.29 -4.37
C SER A 311 21.43 -1.87 -4.82
N LYS A 312 21.78 -0.84 -4.04
CA LYS A 312 21.53 0.58 -4.33
C LYS A 312 22.81 1.34 -4.67
N ASP A 313 23.88 0.64 -5.09
CA ASP A 313 25.17 1.23 -5.42
C ASP A 313 25.05 2.41 -6.44
N PRO A 314 25.68 3.57 -6.17
CA PRO A 314 25.58 4.76 -7.02
C PRO A 314 26.13 4.62 -8.44
N GLY A 315 27.00 3.64 -8.69
CA GLY A 315 27.52 3.33 -10.03
C GLY A 315 26.58 2.50 -10.89
N GLY A 316 25.41 2.11 -10.35
CA GLY A 316 24.43 1.29 -11.06
C GLY A 316 24.92 -0.14 -11.31
N GLN A 317 25.82 -0.64 -10.46
CA GLN A 317 26.36 -2.01 -10.55
C GLN A 317 25.75 -3.00 -9.54
N GLY A 318 24.96 -2.55 -8.57
CA GLY A 318 24.33 -3.43 -7.59
C GLY A 318 23.32 -4.36 -8.25
N TYR A 319 23.36 -5.66 -7.94
CA TYR A 319 22.42 -6.62 -8.52
C TYR A 319 21.04 -6.51 -7.85
N VAL A 320 19.98 -6.34 -8.65
CA VAL A 320 18.58 -6.31 -8.21
C VAL A 320 17.60 -6.43 -9.38
N ILE A 321 16.56 -7.26 -9.20
CA ILE A 321 15.47 -7.45 -10.17
C ILE A 321 14.17 -6.91 -9.56
N GLU A 322 13.50 -6.00 -10.27
CA GLU A 322 12.24 -5.39 -9.83
C GLU A 322 11.15 -5.50 -10.92
N GLY A 323 11.52 -5.80 -12.17
CA GLY A 323 10.55 -6.05 -13.24
C GLY A 323 10.19 -7.53 -13.40
N LEU A 324 8.91 -7.84 -13.50
CA LEU A 324 8.41 -9.17 -13.90
C LEU A 324 7.13 -9.05 -14.73
N CYS A 325 7.17 -9.53 -15.97
CA CYS A 325 5.94 -9.71 -16.76
C CYS A 325 5.95 -11.00 -17.56
N ARG A 326 4.76 -11.53 -17.86
CA ARG A 326 4.61 -12.61 -18.82
C ARG A 326 5.17 -12.18 -20.18
N ILE A 327 5.90 -13.09 -20.85
CA ILE A 327 6.28 -12.88 -22.24
C ILE A 327 4.99 -12.83 -23.09
N PRO A 328 4.71 -11.75 -23.85
CA PRO A 328 3.53 -11.67 -24.69
C PRO A 328 3.36 -12.93 -25.56
N GLY A 329 2.15 -13.49 -25.55
CA GLY A 329 1.84 -14.74 -26.28
C GLY A 329 2.38 -16.04 -25.68
N SER A 330 3.23 -16.01 -24.64
CA SER A 330 3.75 -17.22 -24.00
C SER A 330 2.79 -17.78 -22.95
N SER A 331 2.71 -19.10 -22.86
CA SER A 331 2.00 -19.82 -21.80
C SER A 331 2.87 -20.20 -20.62
N GLU A 332 4.19 -19.97 -20.69
CA GLU A 332 5.16 -20.58 -19.77
C GLU A 332 6.32 -19.65 -19.36
N GLY A 333 6.60 -18.61 -20.15
CA GLY A 333 7.74 -17.73 -19.95
C GLY A 333 7.39 -16.36 -19.36
N ALA A 334 8.36 -15.78 -18.65
CA ALA A 334 8.33 -14.41 -18.15
C ALA A 334 9.62 -13.66 -18.52
N TRP A 335 9.54 -12.34 -18.60
CA TRP A 335 10.67 -11.44 -18.68
C TRP A 335 11.03 -10.94 -17.28
N LEU A 336 12.32 -11.02 -16.94
CA LEU A 336 12.90 -10.43 -15.74
C LEU A 336 13.54 -9.08 -16.11
N GLY A 337 13.09 -8.00 -15.48
CA GLY A 337 13.61 -6.65 -15.67
C GLY A 337 14.51 -6.23 -14.52
N PHE A 338 15.74 -5.85 -14.84
CA PHE A 338 16.72 -5.45 -13.83
C PHE A 338 16.61 -3.95 -13.56
N ARG A 339 16.48 -3.57 -12.28
CA ARG A 339 16.81 -2.19 -11.90
C ARG A 339 18.30 -1.96 -12.06
N ALA A 340 19.10 -2.92 -11.61
CA ALA A 340 20.54 -2.89 -11.76
C ALA A 340 21.10 -4.34 -11.74
N PRO A 341 22.29 -4.60 -12.29
CA PRO A 341 23.17 -3.66 -12.94
C PRO A 341 22.61 -3.08 -14.24
N LEU A 342 22.96 -1.83 -14.55
CA LEU A 342 22.95 -1.38 -15.93
C LEU A 342 24.11 -2.05 -16.69
N VAL A 343 23.91 -2.32 -17.98
CA VAL A 343 24.85 -3.10 -18.80
C VAL A 343 25.20 -2.38 -20.11
N PRO A 344 26.32 -2.76 -20.76
CA PRO A 344 27.39 -3.61 -20.23
C PRO A 344 28.18 -2.90 -19.10
N PRO A 345 28.98 -3.63 -18.29
CA PRO A 345 29.76 -3.05 -17.20
C PRO A 345 30.66 -1.86 -17.58
N SER A 346 31.14 -1.83 -18.83
CA SER A 346 31.99 -0.76 -19.34
C SER A 346 31.27 0.56 -19.60
N ARG A 347 29.92 0.55 -19.72
CA ARG A 347 29.12 1.73 -20.06
C ARG A 347 28.04 2.06 -19.02
N ARG A 348 27.47 1.05 -18.34
CA ARG A 348 26.40 1.18 -17.34
C ARG A 348 25.24 2.08 -17.82
N TRP A 349 24.64 1.74 -18.97
CA TRP A 349 23.61 2.58 -19.60
C TRP A 349 22.28 1.87 -19.88
N SER A 350 22.31 0.64 -20.36
CA SER A 350 21.10 -0.07 -20.76
C SER A 350 20.54 -0.90 -19.60
N ALA A 351 19.22 -0.92 -19.47
CA ALA A 351 18.53 -1.85 -18.59
C ALA A 351 18.54 -3.25 -19.22
N LEU A 352 18.82 -4.27 -18.40
CA LEU A 352 18.81 -5.66 -18.83
C LEU A 352 17.41 -6.26 -18.66
N VAL A 353 16.93 -6.95 -19.69
CA VAL A 353 15.78 -7.85 -19.60
C VAL A 353 16.21 -9.25 -19.99
N VAL A 354 15.93 -10.24 -19.14
CA VAL A 354 16.26 -11.65 -19.38
C VAL A 354 14.96 -12.46 -19.48
N PRO A 355 14.68 -13.10 -20.63
CA PRO A 355 13.60 -14.06 -20.72
C PRO A 355 13.92 -15.35 -19.98
N VAL A 356 13.00 -15.81 -19.13
CA VAL A 356 13.00 -17.16 -18.55
C VAL A 356 11.86 -17.94 -19.20
N THR A 357 12.20 -18.91 -20.04
CA THR A 357 11.22 -19.59 -20.91
C THR A 357 10.40 -20.67 -20.20
N ASN A 358 10.79 -21.04 -18.97
CA ASN A 358 10.09 -21.99 -18.10
C ASN A 358 9.70 -21.40 -16.74
N PHE A 359 9.46 -20.09 -16.67
CA PHE A 359 9.28 -19.38 -15.40
C PHE A 359 8.09 -19.89 -14.59
N PHE A 360 6.95 -20.14 -15.24
CA PHE A 360 5.72 -20.51 -14.53
C PHE A 360 5.77 -21.92 -13.95
N SER A 361 6.37 -22.88 -14.65
CA SER A 361 6.64 -24.21 -14.10
C SER A 361 7.70 -24.18 -13.02
N LEU A 362 8.77 -23.38 -13.18
CA LEU A 362 9.82 -23.24 -12.16
C LEU A 362 9.22 -22.82 -10.82
N ALA A 363 8.42 -21.76 -10.81
CA ALA A 363 7.82 -21.16 -9.63
C ALA A 363 6.91 -22.11 -8.83
N VAL A 364 6.58 -23.29 -9.36
CA VAL A 364 5.76 -24.30 -8.68
C VAL A 364 6.42 -25.68 -8.57
N SER A 365 7.62 -25.85 -9.12
CA SER A 365 8.22 -27.18 -9.31
C SER A 365 8.99 -27.74 -8.12
N GLY A 366 9.50 -26.89 -7.22
CA GLY A 366 10.47 -27.30 -6.19
C GLY A 366 11.80 -27.83 -6.75
N SER A 367 12.12 -27.51 -8.01
CA SER A 367 13.37 -27.93 -8.67
C SER A 367 14.61 -27.32 -8.02
N GLY A 368 15.76 -27.96 -8.19
CA GLY A 368 17.06 -27.46 -7.72
C GLY A 368 17.68 -26.40 -8.63
N ALA A 369 18.88 -25.95 -8.27
CA ALA A 369 19.72 -25.08 -9.09
C ALA A 369 20.01 -25.70 -10.47
N GLY A 370 20.13 -24.85 -11.49
CA GLY A 370 20.37 -25.20 -12.89
C GLY A 370 19.11 -25.55 -13.68
N ALA A 371 17.92 -25.41 -13.08
CA ALA A 371 16.65 -25.73 -13.74
C ALA A 371 16.16 -24.60 -14.66
N THR A 372 16.71 -23.39 -14.52
CA THR A 372 16.25 -22.22 -15.26
C THR A 372 16.69 -22.26 -16.73
N ARG A 373 15.75 -22.01 -17.64
CA ARG A 373 16.00 -21.91 -19.08
C ARG A 373 15.85 -20.46 -19.52
N PHE A 374 16.94 -19.90 -20.01
CA PHE A 374 17.00 -18.50 -20.44
C PHE A 374 16.84 -18.38 -21.95
N GLY A 375 16.19 -17.30 -22.39
CA GLY A 375 16.10 -16.89 -23.78
C GLY A 375 17.16 -15.85 -24.16
N VAL A 376 16.96 -15.22 -25.32
CA VAL A 376 17.86 -14.15 -25.80
C VAL A 376 17.68 -12.90 -24.93
N PRO A 377 18.73 -12.40 -24.26
CA PRO A 377 18.63 -11.19 -23.45
C PRO A 377 18.38 -9.95 -24.31
N MET A 378 17.82 -8.92 -23.68
CA MET A 378 17.41 -7.68 -24.31
C MET A 378 18.00 -6.50 -23.53
N LEU A 379 18.58 -5.55 -24.26
CA LEU A 379 19.19 -4.35 -23.70
C LEU A 379 18.35 -3.14 -24.07
N LEU A 380 17.61 -2.61 -23.11
CA LEU A 380 16.70 -1.49 -23.33
C LEU A 380 17.40 -0.17 -23.00
N ASP A 381 17.34 0.79 -23.93
CA ASP A 381 17.75 2.16 -23.64
C ASP A 381 16.59 2.91 -22.97
N LEU A 382 16.67 3.02 -21.64
CA LEU A 382 15.72 3.79 -20.82
C LEU A 382 16.34 5.13 -20.36
N GLY A 383 17.36 5.59 -21.08
CA GLY A 383 18.10 6.82 -20.79
C GLY A 383 18.91 6.73 -19.50
N GLY A 384 19.59 5.61 -19.24
CA GLY A 384 20.35 5.39 -18.01
C GLY A 384 19.52 5.02 -16.78
N ARG A 385 18.25 4.64 -16.97
CA ARG A 385 17.38 4.12 -15.90
C ARG A 385 17.34 2.60 -15.89
N GLY A 386 17.14 2.04 -14.71
CA GLY A 386 16.78 0.65 -14.49
C GLY A 386 15.28 0.44 -14.56
N ILE A 387 14.85 -0.83 -14.61
CA ILE A 387 13.43 -1.21 -14.57
C ILE A 387 12.99 -1.36 -13.12
N ARG A 388 11.93 -0.62 -12.74
CA ARG A 388 11.24 -0.73 -11.45
C ARG A 388 10.05 -1.68 -11.50
N ASP A 389 9.32 -1.70 -12.62
CA ASP A 389 8.25 -2.66 -12.87
C ASP A 389 7.99 -2.80 -14.38
N MET A 390 7.36 -3.90 -14.78
CA MET A 390 6.91 -4.15 -16.13
C MET A 390 5.57 -4.87 -16.11
N VAL A 391 4.62 -4.41 -16.92
CA VAL A 391 3.34 -5.12 -17.10
C VAL A 391 3.07 -5.31 -18.58
N ALA A 392 2.87 -6.57 -18.96
CA ALA A 392 2.60 -6.96 -20.35
C ALA A 392 1.10 -6.96 -20.65
N GLY A 393 0.72 -6.21 -21.69
CA GLY A 393 -0.59 -6.28 -22.33
C GLY A 393 -0.63 -7.31 -23.45
N ASP A 394 -1.64 -7.19 -24.31
CA ASP A 394 -1.82 -8.10 -25.44
C ASP A 394 -0.85 -7.80 -26.59
N ARG A 395 -0.49 -6.54 -26.82
CA ARG A 395 0.35 -6.09 -27.95
C ARG A 395 1.57 -5.26 -27.52
N GLY A 396 1.75 -5.03 -26.23
CA GLY A 396 2.88 -4.25 -25.73
C GLY A 396 3.14 -4.43 -24.25
N VAL A 397 4.14 -3.72 -23.75
CA VAL A 397 4.59 -3.70 -22.37
C VAL A 397 4.69 -2.26 -21.91
N LEU A 398 4.10 -1.98 -20.76
CA LEU A 398 4.33 -0.76 -20.01
C LEU A 398 5.48 -1.00 -19.05
N ILE A 399 6.49 -0.13 -19.09
CA ILE A 399 7.67 -0.21 -18.25
C ILE A 399 7.71 1.02 -17.36
N LEU A 400 7.81 0.79 -16.06
CA LEU A 400 8.20 1.82 -15.11
C LEU A 400 9.71 1.75 -14.92
N ALA A 401 10.40 2.82 -15.28
CA ALA A 401 11.84 2.91 -15.15
C ALA A 401 12.22 3.96 -14.09
N GLY A 402 13.34 3.76 -13.41
CA GLY A 402 13.82 4.67 -12.37
C GLY A 402 15.33 4.58 -12.14
N PRO A 403 15.85 5.31 -11.16
CA PRO A 403 17.29 5.33 -10.86
C PRO A 403 17.78 3.91 -10.50
N PRO A 404 18.94 3.48 -11.03
CA PRO A 404 19.48 2.14 -10.75
C PRO A 404 20.06 2.02 -9.33
N GLY A 405 20.37 3.13 -8.67
CA GLY A 405 20.88 3.20 -7.30
C GLY A 405 20.66 4.60 -6.70
N HIS A 406 21.09 4.79 -5.45
CA HIS A 406 21.01 6.09 -4.79
C HIS A 406 22.12 7.03 -5.29
N ASP A 407 21.79 8.32 -5.45
CA ASP A 407 22.77 9.40 -5.67
C ASP A 407 23.78 9.14 -6.80
N ALA A 408 23.36 8.43 -7.85
CA ALA A 408 24.20 8.14 -9.01
C ALA A 408 24.61 9.42 -9.77
N PRO A 409 25.87 9.87 -9.71
CA PRO A 409 26.26 11.22 -10.15
C PRO A 409 26.14 11.45 -11.66
N ASN A 410 26.11 10.38 -12.45
CA ASN A 410 26.06 10.42 -13.91
C ASN A 410 24.82 9.73 -14.50
N LEU A 411 23.84 9.38 -13.65
CA LEU A 411 22.61 8.68 -14.07
C LEU A 411 21.40 9.47 -13.59
N PRO A 412 20.23 9.32 -14.24
CA PRO A 412 19.04 10.05 -13.83
C PRO A 412 18.56 9.67 -12.43
N HIS A 413 18.00 10.65 -11.72
CA HIS A 413 17.41 10.49 -10.38
C HIS A 413 15.88 10.46 -10.39
N ASP A 414 15.26 10.55 -11.57
CA ASP A 414 13.82 10.57 -11.77
C ASP A 414 13.29 9.25 -12.34
N SER A 415 12.03 8.94 -12.06
CA SER A 415 11.29 7.85 -12.70
C SER A 415 10.67 8.28 -14.02
N SER A 416 10.37 7.33 -14.92
CA SER A 416 9.67 7.58 -16.18
C SER A 416 8.92 6.34 -16.64
N LEU A 417 7.78 6.55 -17.33
CA LEU A 417 7.03 5.48 -17.98
C LEU A 417 7.48 5.33 -19.44
N PHE A 418 7.54 4.10 -19.92
CA PHE A 418 7.82 3.77 -21.30
C PHE A 418 6.79 2.78 -21.84
N THR A 419 6.34 2.98 -23.08
CA THR A 419 5.55 2.00 -23.81
C THR A 419 6.42 1.30 -24.83
N TRP A 420 6.36 -0.02 -24.90
CA TRP A 420 7.15 -0.83 -25.82
C TRP A 420 6.27 -1.91 -26.46
N ASP A 421 6.51 -2.28 -27.71
CA ASP A 421 5.71 -3.30 -28.41
C ASP A 421 6.23 -4.73 -28.21
N GLY A 422 7.28 -4.89 -27.39
CA GLY A 422 7.93 -6.18 -27.16
C GLY A 422 8.86 -6.64 -28.29
N ASN A 423 9.03 -5.83 -29.34
CA ASN A 423 9.95 -6.13 -30.43
C ASN A 423 11.32 -5.50 -30.16
N LEU A 424 12.36 -6.34 -30.16
CA LEU A 424 13.74 -5.92 -29.96
C LEU A 424 14.28 -4.92 -30.99
N SER A 425 13.69 -4.89 -32.18
CA SER A 425 14.07 -3.95 -33.23
C SER A 425 13.48 -2.56 -33.02
N HIS A 426 12.52 -2.41 -32.09
CA HIS A 426 11.84 -1.17 -31.81
C HIS A 426 12.18 -0.71 -30.38
N PRO A 427 12.77 0.48 -30.19
CA PRO A 427 13.12 0.96 -28.86
C PRO A 427 11.85 1.31 -28.05
N PRO A 428 11.86 1.12 -26.72
CA PRO A 428 10.82 1.65 -25.84
C PRO A 428 10.63 3.15 -26.02
N GLN A 429 9.39 3.60 -26.02
CA GLN A 429 9.01 5.01 -26.19
C GLN A 429 8.74 5.66 -24.84
N ARG A 430 9.56 6.64 -24.45
CA ARG A 430 9.37 7.40 -23.20
C ARG A 430 8.09 8.23 -23.27
N ARG A 431 7.36 8.30 -22.15
CA ARG A 431 6.09 9.02 -22.03
C ARG A 431 6.24 10.30 -21.21
N GLU A 432 5.43 11.31 -21.51
CA GLU A 432 5.38 12.62 -20.82
C GLU A 432 4.70 12.59 -19.43
N ALA A 433 4.45 11.40 -18.88
CA ALA A 433 3.75 11.21 -17.64
C ALA A 433 4.36 12.02 -16.48
N SER A 434 3.52 12.80 -15.77
CA SER A 434 3.96 13.56 -14.60
C SER A 434 4.05 12.65 -13.37
N LEU A 435 5.28 12.34 -12.97
CA LEU A 435 5.62 11.52 -11.79
C LEU A 435 6.15 12.34 -10.60
N GLY A 436 6.19 13.67 -10.72
CA GLY A 436 6.67 14.54 -9.64
C GLY A 436 5.94 14.29 -8.31
N GLY A 437 6.70 14.17 -7.22
CA GLY A 437 6.18 13.89 -5.88
C GLY A 437 5.79 12.43 -5.63
N LEU A 438 6.00 11.53 -6.61
CA LEU A 438 5.85 10.09 -6.45
C LEU A 438 7.22 9.41 -6.34
N ARG A 439 7.19 8.20 -5.79
CA ARG A 439 8.33 7.26 -5.78
C ARG A 439 7.83 5.92 -6.33
N PRO A 440 7.38 5.91 -7.60
CA PRO A 440 6.61 4.80 -8.11
C PRO A 440 7.49 3.56 -8.22
N GLU A 441 6.98 2.42 -7.73
CA GLU A 441 7.66 1.12 -7.81
C GLU A 441 6.76 0.02 -8.40
N ALA A 442 5.43 0.16 -8.37
CA ALA A 442 4.53 -0.83 -8.98
C ALA A 442 3.48 -0.20 -9.92
N ILE A 443 3.09 -0.93 -10.96
CA ILE A 443 1.96 -0.65 -11.86
C ILE A 443 0.83 -1.62 -11.48
N VAL A 444 -0.30 -1.11 -11.01
CA VAL A 444 -1.41 -1.94 -10.53
C VAL A 444 -2.19 -2.60 -11.68
N GLU A 445 -2.46 -1.82 -12.73
CA GLU A 445 -3.26 -2.23 -13.87
C GLU A 445 -2.76 -1.56 -15.14
N ILE A 446 -2.79 -2.32 -16.23
CA ILE A 446 -2.68 -1.77 -17.58
C ILE A 446 -4.07 -1.69 -18.22
N PRO A 447 -4.50 -0.51 -18.70
CA PRO A 447 -5.77 -0.38 -19.41
C PRO A 447 -5.71 -1.06 -20.78
N PRO A 448 -6.88 -1.36 -21.39
CA PRO A 448 -6.92 -1.92 -22.74
C PRO A 448 -6.19 -1.04 -23.76
N GLU A 449 -5.43 -1.68 -24.64
CA GLU A 449 -4.71 -1.03 -25.72
C GLU A 449 -5.65 -0.59 -26.87
N PRO A 450 -5.25 0.37 -27.74
CA PRO A 450 -3.94 1.02 -27.80
C PRO A 450 -3.75 2.09 -26.73
N TRP A 451 -2.51 2.23 -26.25
CA TRP A 451 -2.16 3.25 -25.26
C TRP A 451 -1.82 4.58 -25.92
N GLY A 452 -2.58 5.62 -25.55
CA GLY A 452 -2.43 6.99 -26.04
C GLY A 452 -2.15 7.98 -24.91
N PRO A 453 -2.08 9.28 -25.22
CA PRO A 453 -1.78 10.31 -24.22
C PRO A 453 -2.77 10.38 -23.05
N GLU A 454 -4.03 10.07 -23.31
CA GLU A 454 -5.10 10.10 -22.31
C GLU A 454 -5.24 8.80 -21.51
N THR A 455 -4.46 7.78 -21.84
CA THR A 455 -4.45 6.51 -21.11
C THR A 455 -3.98 6.76 -19.68
N VAL A 456 -4.78 6.33 -18.71
CA VAL A 456 -4.48 6.43 -17.27
C VAL A 456 -4.06 5.07 -16.75
N VAL A 457 -2.97 5.04 -16.00
CA VAL A 457 -2.46 3.87 -15.27
C VAL A 457 -2.44 4.20 -13.79
N GLU A 458 -2.64 3.19 -12.94
CA GLU A 458 -2.51 3.35 -11.50
C GLU A 458 -1.13 2.86 -11.05
N LEU A 459 -0.39 3.73 -10.35
CA LEU A 459 0.93 3.44 -9.81
C LEU A 459 0.90 3.40 -8.29
N LEU A 460 1.69 2.53 -7.67
CA LEU A 460 1.97 2.57 -6.24
C LEU A 460 3.36 3.16 -5.99
N SER A 461 3.51 3.91 -4.89
CA SER A 461 4.81 4.42 -4.47
C SER A 461 5.36 3.69 -3.25
N ASP A 462 6.66 3.39 -3.27
CA ASP A 462 7.43 3.15 -2.05
C ASP A 462 7.55 4.47 -1.27
N ASN A 463 6.92 4.50 -0.10
CA ASN A 463 6.99 5.62 0.83
C ASN A 463 7.68 5.25 2.14
N GLY A 464 8.37 4.12 2.24
CA GLY A 464 9.00 3.66 3.48
C GLY A 464 10.00 4.63 4.08
N THR A 465 10.70 5.39 3.24
CA THR A 465 11.64 6.43 3.69
C THR A 465 11.01 7.82 3.84
N THR A 466 9.69 7.95 3.63
CA THR A 466 8.97 9.21 3.76
C THR A 466 8.71 9.52 5.23
N GLU A 467 8.98 10.75 5.64
CA GLU A 467 8.57 11.28 6.93
C GLU A 467 7.19 11.93 6.80
N PHE A 468 6.19 11.39 7.50
CA PHE A 468 4.80 11.82 7.35
C PHE A 468 4.32 12.78 8.43
N TYR A 469 4.83 12.64 9.65
CA TYR A 469 4.19 13.16 10.86
C TYR A 469 5.02 14.25 11.56
N GLY A 470 6.14 14.69 10.96
CA GLY A 470 6.99 15.76 11.50
C GLY A 470 7.80 15.35 12.73
N ASP A 471 8.06 14.06 12.89
CA ASP A 471 8.76 13.45 14.02
C ASP A 471 10.16 12.93 13.66
N GLY A 472 10.62 13.12 12.42
CA GLY A 472 11.89 12.59 11.93
C GLY A 472 11.90 11.08 11.70
N VAL A 473 10.74 10.39 11.80
CA VAL A 473 10.67 8.94 11.67
C VAL A 473 10.23 8.54 10.25
N PRO A 474 11.03 7.77 9.51
CA PRO A 474 10.62 7.27 8.21
C PRO A 474 9.48 6.25 8.36
N ALA A 475 8.54 6.24 7.41
CA ALA A 475 7.31 5.45 7.47
C ALA A 475 7.52 3.98 7.85
N LYS A 476 8.52 3.32 7.27
CA LYS A 476 8.79 1.90 7.55
C LYS A 476 9.28 1.62 8.98
N SER A 477 9.83 2.64 9.63
CA SER A 477 10.27 2.58 11.03
C SER A 477 9.17 2.93 12.04
N LEU A 478 7.98 3.34 11.59
CA LEU A 478 6.85 3.59 12.48
C LEU A 478 6.44 2.31 13.18
N HIS A 479 6.28 2.37 14.51
CA HIS A 479 5.90 1.22 15.30
C HIS A 479 4.47 0.76 15.03
N ASN A 480 3.56 1.70 14.79
CA ASN A 480 2.15 1.42 14.56
C ASN A 480 1.88 1.19 13.06
N PRO A 481 1.48 -0.02 12.63
CA PRO A 481 1.17 -0.31 11.23
C PRO A 481 0.06 0.58 10.66
N ALA A 482 -0.90 1.02 11.47
CA ALA A 482 -1.98 1.91 11.02
C ALA A 482 -1.48 3.29 10.56
N PHE A 483 -0.24 3.65 10.94
CA PHE A 483 0.40 4.91 10.58
C PHE A 483 1.40 4.75 9.44
N LYS A 484 1.82 3.52 9.13
CA LYS A 484 2.53 3.20 7.89
C LYS A 484 1.54 3.30 6.74
N LYS A 485 1.94 4.00 5.68
CA LYS A 485 1.13 4.09 4.47
C LYS A 485 1.98 4.28 3.22
N PHE A 486 1.49 3.72 2.13
CA PHE A 486 1.88 4.06 0.78
C PHE A 486 0.74 4.78 0.07
N ARG A 487 0.99 5.25 -1.15
CA ARG A 487 -0.03 5.90 -1.99
C ARG A 487 -0.22 5.21 -3.33
N SER A 488 -1.45 5.20 -3.82
CA SER A 488 -1.78 4.89 -5.21
C SER A 488 -2.20 6.16 -5.96
N ASP A 489 -1.78 6.28 -7.21
CA ASP A 489 -2.00 7.48 -8.03
C ASP A 489 -2.43 7.13 -9.45
N PRO A 490 -3.54 7.70 -9.96
CA PRO A 490 -3.84 7.68 -11.38
C PRO A 490 -2.91 8.64 -12.12
N VAL A 491 -2.17 8.12 -13.09
CA VAL A 491 -1.22 8.87 -13.91
C VAL A 491 -1.58 8.72 -15.38
N LYS A 492 -1.76 9.84 -16.07
CA LYS A 492 -1.86 9.86 -17.54
C LYS A 492 -0.50 9.58 -18.15
N LEU A 493 -0.45 8.76 -19.19
CA LEU A 493 0.78 8.50 -19.93
C LEU A 493 1.30 9.77 -20.62
N GLY A 494 0.44 10.65 -21.12
CA GLY A 494 0.88 11.81 -21.90
C GLY A 494 1.49 11.43 -23.25
N GLY A 495 2.00 12.42 -23.99
CA GLY A 495 2.61 12.20 -25.31
C GLY A 495 3.82 11.25 -25.25
N VAL A 496 4.28 10.84 -26.44
CA VAL A 496 5.61 10.22 -26.56
C VAL A 496 6.62 11.35 -26.60
N LEU A 497 7.60 11.33 -25.70
CA LEU A 497 8.76 12.22 -25.79
C LEU A 497 9.59 11.76 -26.98
N GLU A 498 9.70 12.61 -28.01
CA GLU A 498 10.66 12.36 -29.09
C GLU A 498 12.06 12.26 -28.47
N ASN A 499 12.81 11.24 -28.87
CA ASN A 499 14.18 11.08 -28.44
C ASN A 499 14.96 12.33 -28.86
N VAL A 500 15.32 13.19 -27.91
CA VAL A 500 16.41 14.15 -28.10
C VAL A 500 17.64 13.27 -28.29
N THR A 501 17.98 13.02 -29.55
CA THR A 501 19.20 12.29 -29.88
C THR A 501 20.35 13.12 -29.30
N PRO A 502 21.31 12.50 -28.57
CA PRO A 502 22.41 13.24 -27.95
C PRO A 502 23.14 14.16 -28.91
#